data_AF-A0A174F695-F1
#
_entry.id   AF-A0A174F695-F1
#
_cell.length_a   1.000
_cell.length_b   1.000
_cell.length_c   1.000
_cell.angle_alpha   90.00
_cell.angle_beta   90.00
_cell.angle_gamma   90.00
#
_symmetry.space_group_name_H-M   'P 1'
#
loop_
_entity.id
_entity.type
_entity.pdbx_description
1 polymer ?
#
loop_
_entity_poly.entity_id
_entity_poly.type
_entity_poly.pdbx_seq_one_letter_code
_entity_poly.pdbx_strand_id
1 'polypeptide(L)'
;MDKKDLKGYKWAKEVVEGKFIANKWVKLECKRYVDRLEGKVNLPCFFDFNEAETIYKLLSLINYATGFYANKPIIEYAAGLQMMTWENIFCWFYKEEDENGLRKRMIEEVYLEIGRKAGKSFFCAVTEILIMLRSPKFAQHATAGKTRDISALVRDAIVEIIKASPLISKHFKITRDKIECKLNECTTKHLSGEANNINGLLLSSFIVDEVANQEDGTIIGALKLSQMSTKDRLSIYISTQYDLEINAFNDLLEYHKSILLGVDNETINTFGLLFELDEGDDFNDEINWWKANPLQMSLENGRKFLRQEYKKGLKIPSAMKEFRIKILNERLNGVLENGYVDFEEWRKGCLENINLEGKEVVIGVDLSLTTDLTAVSIMYKDEDKYYLTSHGFLPEDSLPERREKTDYRSFQEKGYCTITSGAIVNYTIVEEYIRSIESNYKCKIKCIVSDPFNAMQMMESLSKDYEVILLKQTYSNLSPAIKQFRDDIYLGKVFYENNKLLDWCMSNTTTIKGRTTDDILLAKENKNKTRIDLVVASIFCYTQLYLQVNSININEVTDDYLKMMGW
;
A
#
# COMPACT_ATOMS: atom_id res chain seq x y z
N MET A 1 -28.61 12.19 26.85
CA MET A 1 -28.16 12.73 25.54
C MET A 1 -29.03 12.16 24.41
N ASP A 2 -29.25 12.89 23.31
CA ASP A 2 -29.86 12.35 22.09
C ASP A 2 -28.97 12.57 20.84
N LYS A 3 -29.41 12.08 19.67
CA LYS A 3 -28.63 12.20 18.42
C LYS A 3 -28.32 13.65 18.03
N LYS A 4 -29.19 14.61 18.35
CA LYS A 4 -29.00 16.03 18.06
C LYS A 4 -27.99 16.68 19.00
N ASP A 5 -27.56 16.02 20.07
CA ASP A 5 -26.49 16.52 20.93
C ASP A 5 -25.10 16.13 20.40
N LEU A 6 -25.02 15.03 19.63
CA LEU A 6 -23.78 14.47 19.12
C LEU A 6 -23.09 15.40 18.10
N LYS A 7 -21.90 15.88 18.47
CA LYS A 7 -21.01 16.71 17.63
C LYS A 7 -20.54 15.95 16.38
N GLY A 8 -20.22 14.66 16.50
CA GLY A 8 -19.79 13.86 15.36
C GLY A 8 -20.92 13.64 14.35
N TYR A 9 -22.12 13.30 14.83
CA TYR A 9 -23.32 13.20 13.97
C TYR A 9 -23.65 14.52 13.25
N LYS A 10 -23.57 15.67 13.93
CA LYS A 10 -23.77 16.99 13.29
C LYS A 10 -22.79 17.20 12.14
N TRP A 11 -21.51 16.95 12.39
CA TRP A 11 -20.47 17.08 11.36
C TRP A 11 -20.68 16.11 10.19
N ALA A 12 -21.03 14.85 10.48
CA ALA A 12 -21.33 13.85 9.46
C ALA A 12 -22.50 14.30 8.56
N LYS A 13 -23.55 14.89 9.15
CA LYS A 13 -24.65 15.48 8.38
C LYS A 13 -24.20 16.64 7.50
N GLU A 14 -23.37 17.55 8.01
CA GLU A 14 -22.83 18.65 7.21
C GLU A 14 -22.00 18.16 6.02
N VAL A 15 -21.22 17.09 6.19
CA VAL A 15 -20.50 16.43 5.10
C VAL A 15 -21.45 15.84 4.06
N VAL A 16 -22.48 15.10 4.49
CA VAL A 16 -23.46 14.47 3.60
C VAL A 16 -24.29 15.53 2.85
N GLU A 17 -24.63 16.63 3.52
CA GLU A 17 -25.37 17.76 2.93
C GLU A 17 -24.48 18.67 2.05
N GLY A 18 -23.18 18.38 1.93
CA GLY A 18 -22.24 19.16 1.12
C GLY A 18 -21.85 20.52 1.71
N LYS A 19 -22.15 20.76 2.98
CA LYS A 19 -21.74 21.98 3.72
C LYS A 19 -20.29 21.95 4.16
N PHE A 20 -19.74 20.74 4.34
CA PHE A 20 -18.33 20.52 4.63
C PHE A 20 -17.65 19.85 3.43
N ILE A 21 -16.51 20.39 3.00
CA ILE A 21 -15.77 19.87 1.84
C ILE A 21 -15.04 18.60 2.27
N ALA A 22 -15.36 17.50 1.59
CA ALA A 22 -14.78 16.18 1.86
C ALA A 22 -14.71 15.36 0.56
N ASN A 23 -13.77 14.41 0.52
CA ASN A 23 -13.66 13.46 -0.58
C ASN A 23 -14.82 12.45 -0.59
N LYS A 24 -14.88 11.64 -1.64
CA LYS A 24 -15.86 10.56 -1.82
C LYS A 24 -15.93 9.62 -0.63
N TRP A 25 -14.78 9.18 -0.12
CA TRP A 25 -14.71 8.15 0.93
C TRP A 25 -15.23 8.63 2.27
N VAL A 26 -14.84 9.84 2.70
CA VAL A 26 -15.36 10.46 3.92
C VAL A 26 -16.86 10.71 3.81
N LYS A 27 -17.36 11.13 2.65
CA LYS A 27 -18.81 11.27 2.41
C LYS A 27 -19.55 9.95 2.56
N LEU A 28 -19.01 8.85 2.01
CA LEU A 28 -19.60 7.52 2.13
C LEU A 28 -19.61 7.02 3.58
N GLU A 29 -18.53 7.18 4.34
CA GLU A 29 -18.52 6.81 5.77
C GLU A 29 -19.48 7.69 6.59
N CYS A 30 -19.51 9.00 6.35
CA CYS A 30 -20.47 9.91 7.01
C CYS A 30 -21.91 9.50 6.73
N LYS A 31 -22.23 9.15 5.47
CA LYS A 31 -23.55 8.63 5.10
C LYS A 31 -23.84 7.31 5.82
N ARG A 32 -22.89 6.37 5.83
CA ARG A 32 -23.00 5.08 6.54
C ARG A 32 -23.32 5.32 8.02
N TYR A 33 -22.60 6.21 8.70
CA TYR A 33 -22.87 6.55 10.10
C TYR A 33 -24.25 7.18 10.31
N VAL A 34 -24.62 8.17 9.50
CA VAL A 34 -25.93 8.84 9.58
C VAL A 34 -27.08 7.86 9.36
N ASP A 35 -27.00 7.02 8.33
CA ASP A 35 -28.05 6.06 7.98
C ASP A 35 -28.22 4.98 9.07
N ARG A 36 -27.12 4.53 9.68
CA ARG A 36 -27.15 3.64 10.86
C ARG A 36 -27.85 4.30 12.05
N LEU A 37 -27.49 5.53 12.39
CA LEU A 37 -28.05 6.23 13.57
C LEU A 37 -29.52 6.67 13.35
N GLU A 38 -29.92 6.91 12.11
CA GLU A 38 -31.30 7.23 11.74
C GLU A 38 -32.20 5.99 11.59
N GLY A 39 -31.65 4.79 11.74
CA GLY A 39 -32.41 3.54 11.65
C GLY A 39 -32.85 3.19 10.23
N LYS A 40 -32.17 3.72 9.20
CA LYS A 40 -32.44 3.39 7.80
C LYS A 40 -31.87 2.04 7.37
N VAL A 41 -31.00 1.47 8.19
CA VAL A 41 -30.38 0.16 7.98
C VAL A 41 -30.80 -0.76 9.11
N ASN A 42 -31.25 -1.97 8.77
CA ASN A 42 -31.53 -2.98 9.79
C ASN A 42 -30.20 -3.59 10.27
N LEU A 43 -29.87 -3.36 11.54
CA LEU A 43 -28.62 -3.83 12.15
C LEU A 43 -28.92 -4.69 13.37
N PRO A 44 -28.08 -5.71 13.64
CA PRO A 44 -28.08 -6.43 14.92
C PRO A 44 -27.48 -5.61 16.06
N CYS A 45 -27.25 -4.32 15.85
CA CYS A 45 -26.56 -3.41 16.75
C CYS A 45 -27.44 -2.20 17.10
N PHE A 46 -27.09 -1.49 18.16
CA PHE A 46 -27.73 -0.24 18.56
C PHE A 46 -26.68 0.78 19.04
N PHE A 47 -27.03 2.06 18.99
CA PHE A 47 -26.21 3.14 19.53
C PHE A 47 -26.64 3.44 20.98
N ASP A 48 -25.70 3.33 21.92
CA ASP A 48 -25.94 3.61 23.33
C ASP A 48 -25.64 5.10 23.64
N PHE A 49 -26.72 5.89 23.78
CA PHE A 49 -26.61 7.31 24.12
C PHE A 49 -26.11 7.58 25.55
N ASN A 50 -26.24 6.62 26.48
CA ASN A 50 -25.69 6.75 27.83
C ASN A 50 -24.17 6.56 27.80
N GLU A 51 -23.68 5.67 26.95
CA GLU A 51 -22.25 5.52 26.71
C GLU A 51 -21.68 6.77 26.03
N ALA A 52 -22.39 7.34 25.04
CA ALA A 52 -22.00 8.62 24.43
C ALA A 52 -21.91 9.74 25.46
N GLU A 53 -22.89 9.87 26.35
CA GLU A 53 -22.85 10.85 27.44
C GLU A 53 -21.64 10.64 28.37
N THR A 54 -21.28 9.38 28.64
CA THR A 54 -20.08 9.02 29.42
C THR A 54 -18.81 9.46 28.71
N ILE A 55 -18.66 9.17 27.42
CA ILE A 55 -17.49 9.59 26.63
C ILE A 55 -17.37 11.12 26.60
N TYR A 56 -18.47 11.84 26.41
CA TYR A 56 -18.49 13.30 26.43
C TYR A 56 -18.06 13.87 27.79
N LYS A 57 -18.55 13.28 28.89
CA LYS A 57 -18.11 13.65 30.24
C LYS A 57 -16.62 13.36 30.44
N LEU A 58 -16.11 12.21 30.01
CA LEU A 58 -14.67 11.93 30.07
C LEU A 58 -13.84 12.96 29.29
N LEU A 59 -14.25 13.30 28.07
CA LEU A 59 -13.59 14.33 27.26
C LEU A 59 -13.65 15.73 27.88
N SER A 60 -14.62 15.99 28.78
CA SER A 60 -14.67 17.24 29.56
C SER A 60 -13.69 17.27 30.74
N LEU A 61 -13.18 16.11 31.16
CA LEU A 61 -12.23 15.95 32.26
C LEU A 61 -10.77 15.82 31.78
N ILE A 62 -10.59 15.52 30.49
CA ILE A 62 -9.28 15.39 29.83
C ILE A 62 -8.97 16.71 29.15
N ASN A 63 -7.77 17.23 29.38
CA ASN A 63 -7.29 18.48 28.81
C ASN A 63 -6.29 18.24 27.66
N TYR A 64 -6.22 19.20 26.75
CA TYR A 64 -5.07 19.29 25.84
C TYR A 64 -3.79 19.54 26.62
N ALA A 65 -2.72 18.81 26.30
CA ALA A 65 -1.43 19.00 26.96
C ALA A 65 -0.63 20.19 26.41
N THR A 66 -0.69 20.41 25.10
CA THR A 66 0.12 21.40 24.38
C THR A 66 -0.71 22.09 23.28
N GLY A 67 -0.10 23.05 22.58
CA GLY A 67 -0.73 23.79 21.48
C GLY A 67 -1.65 24.93 21.93
N PHE A 68 -2.47 25.45 21.01
CA PHE A 68 -3.33 26.63 21.25
C PHE A 68 -4.34 26.46 22.38
N TYR A 69 -4.72 25.22 22.66
CA TYR A 69 -5.74 24.88 23.64
C TYR A 69 -5.15 24.24 24.90
N ALA A 70 -3.84 24.35 25.14
CA ALA A 70 -3.17 23.76 26.31
C ALA A 70 -3.93 24.06 27.63
N ASN A 71 -4.10 23.03 28.45
CA ASN A 71 -4.87 23.01 29.71
C ASN A 71 -6.37 23.29 29.57
N LYS A 72 -6.93 23.29 28.36
CA LYS A 72 -8.38 23.38 28.13
C LYS A 72 -8.99 21.98 27.94
N PRO A 73 -10.26 21.77 28.34
CA PRO A 73 -10.96 20.51 28.12
C PRO A 73 -11.04 20.13 26.64
N ILE A 74 -10.84 18.85 26.33
CA ILE A 74 -10.86 18.35 24.94
C ILE A 74 -12.24 18.55 24.32
N ILE A 75 -13.30 18.32 25.08
CA ILE A 75 -14.67 18.42 24.57
C ILE A 75 -14.99 19.79 23.95
N GLU A 76 -14.35 20.87 24.39
CA GLU A 76 -14.61 22.23 23.90
C GLU A 76 -14.09 22.44 22.47
N TYR A 77 -12.95 21.84 22.11
CA TYR A 77 -12.21 22.13 20.86
C TYR A 77 -12.01 20.91 19.96
N ALA A 78 -12.48 19.72 20.37
CA ALA A 78 -12.45 18.53 19.54
C ALA A 78 -13.20 18.74 18.22
N ALA A 79 -12.54 18.42 17.11
CA ALA A 79 -13.13 18.55 15.78
C ALA A 79 -14.23 17.51 15.55
N GLY A 80 -15.18 17.82 14.66
CA GLY A 80 -16.28 16.91 14.32
C GLY A 80 -15.83 15.52 13.89
N LEU A 81 -14.75 15.42 13.11
CA LEU A 81 -14.13 14.15 12.70
C LEU A 81 -13.61 13.32 13.89
N GLN A 82 -13.05 13.98 14.91
CA GLN A 82 -12.55 13.30 16.11
C GLN A 82 -13.72 12.78 16.94
N MET A 83 -14.76 13.62 17.12
CA MET A 83 -15.98 13.26 17.83
C MET A 83 -16.72 12.11 17.14
N MET A 84 -16.87 12.15 15.82
CA MET A 84 -17.49 11.06 15.05
C MET A 84 -16.73 9.75 15.20
N THR A 85 -15.38 9.80 15.24
CA THR A 85 -14.57 8.60 15.43
C THR A 85 -14.79 8.00 16.82
N TRP A 86 -14.75 8.80 17.88
CA TRP A 86 -15.02 8.31 19.24
C TRP A 86 -16.47 7.84 19.44
N GLU A 87 -17.44 8.53 18.83
CA GLU A 87 -18.83 8.09 18.82
C GLU A 87 -18.98 6.71 18.17
N ASN A 88 -18.30 6.46 17.05
CA ASN A 88 -18.36 5.14 16.39
C ASN A 88 -17.62 4.05 17.16
N ILE A 89 -16.42 4.34 17.68
CA ILE A 89 -15.62 3.37 18.43
C ILE A 89 -16.32 2.92 19.72
N PHE A 90 -16.86 3.86 20.50
CA PHE A 90 -17.27 3.57 21.88
C PHE A 90 -18.76 3.32 22.07
N CYS A 91 -19.63 3.81 21.17
CA CYS A 91 -21.06 3.89 21.46
C CYS A 91 -21.92 2.86 20.72
N TRP A 92 -21.37 2.10 19.77
CA TRP A 92 -22.11 1.03 19.08
C TRP A 92 -21.89 -0.32 19.74
N PHE A 93 -23.00 -1.01 20.04
CA PHE A 93 -23.00 -2.34 20.65
C PHE A 93 -23.90 -3.30 19.89
N TYR A 94 -23.57 -4.58 19.92
CA TYR A 94 -24.51 -5.63 19.52
C TYR A 94 -25.70 -5.67 20.47
N LYS A 95 -26.89 -5.97 19.94
CA LYS A 95 -28.14 -6.13 20.72
C LYS A 95 -28.10 -7.37 21.61
N GLU A 96 -27.43 -8.42 21.14
CA GLU A 96 -27.21 -9.64 21.90
C GLU A 96 -26.14 -9.42 22.97
N GLU A 97 -26.44 -9.89 24.17
CA GLU A 97 -25.48 -9.96 25.28
C GLU A 97 -24.85 -11.35 25.33
N ASP A 98 -23.63 -11.44 25.85
CA ASP A 98 -23.01 -12.75 26.08
C ASP A 98 -23.68 -13.48 27.26
N GLU A 99 -23.27 -14.73 27.49
CA GLU A 99 -23.77 -15.58 28.59
C GLU A 99 -23.66 -14.95 30.00
N ASN A 100 -22.83 -13.90 30.16
CA ASN A 100 -22.63 -13.18 31.41
C ASN A 100 -23.35 -11.82 31.43
N GLY A 101 -24.19 -11.52 30.43
CA GLY A 101 -24.88 -10.23 30.29
C GLY A 101 -23.96 -9.10 29.82
N LEU A 102 -22.79 -9.40 29.24
CA LEU A 102 -21.88 -8.38 28.75
C LEU A 102 -22.20 -8.02 27.29
N ARG A 103 -22.32 -6.72 27.05
CA ARG A 103 -22.53 -6.15 25.70
C ARG A 103 -21.21 -6.06 24.95
N LYS A 104 -21.18 -6.61 23.74
CA LYS A 104 -20.00 -6.54 22.84
C LYS A 104 -20.05 -5.27 21.99
N ARG A 105 -18.92 -4.57 21.86
CA ARG A 105 -18.82 -3.42 20.93
C ARG A 105 -18.93 -3.89 19.48
N MET A 106 -19.54 -3.06 18.65
CA MET A 106 -19.72 -3.34 17.23
C MET A 106 -18.44 -3.12 16.43
N ILE A 107 -17.72 -2.01 16.66
CA ILE A 107 -16.56 -1.64 15.86
C ILE A 107 -15.32 -2.37 16.38
N GLU A 108 -14.75 -3.23 15.54
CA GLU A 108 -13.55 -4.02 15.83
C GLU A 108 -12.31 -3.52 15.06
N GLU A 109 -12.49 -2.96 13.85
CA GLU A 109 -11.38 -2.41 13.05
C GLU A 109 -11.66 -0.96 12.63
N VAL A 110 -10.64 -0.11 12.79
CA VAL A 110 -10.67 1.32 12.50
C VAL A 110 -9.54 1.70 11.56
N TYR A 111 -9.86 2.35 10.44
CA TYR A 111 -8.87 2.80 9.44
C TYR A 111 -8.88 4.33 9.31
N LEU A 112 -7.76 4.97 9.62
CA LEU A 112 -7.64 6.42 9.63
C LEU A 112 -6.48 6.87 8.75
N GLU A 113 -6.79 7.35 7.55
CA GLU A 113 -5.82 7.98 6.67
C GLU A 113 -5.89 9.48 6.87
N ILE A 114 -4.89 10.04 7.55
CA ILE A 114 -4.88 11.42 8.02
C ILE A 114 -3.54 12.06 7.63
N GLY A 115 -3.57 13.23 6.99
CA GLY A 115 -2.39 13.96 6.56
C GLY A 115 -1.36 14.23 7.66
N ARG A 116 -0.11 14.50 7.28
CA ARG A 116 1.00 14.76 8.20
C ARG A 116 0.73 16.01 9.03
N LYS A 117 1.17 15.97 10.30
CA LYS A 117 0.96 17.03 11.31
C LYS A 117 -0.52 17.34 11.65
N ALA A 118 -1.49 16.53 11.24
CA ALA A 118 -2.90 16.72 11.61
C ALA A 118 -3.27 16.08 12.98
N GLY A 119 -2.36 16.10 13.96
CA GLY A 119 -2.67 15.70 15.34
C GLY A 119 -2.91 14.20 15.57
N LYS A 120 -2.38 13.30 14.73
CA LYS A 120 -2.53 11.84 14.87
C LYS A 120 -2.12 11.32 16.24
N SER A 121 -0.89 11.60 16.69
CA SER A 121 -0.41 11.07 17.97
C SER A 121 -1.23 11.59 19.17
N PHE A 122 -1.72 12.85 19.10
CA PHE A 122 -2.70 13.36 20.06
C PHE A 122 -4.00 12.56 20.01
N PHE A 123 -4.56 12.33 18.83
CA PHE A 123 -5.79 11.55 18.67
C PHE A 123 -5.63 10.12 19.20
N CYS A 124 -4.54 9.44 18.87
CA CYS A 124 -4.22 8.11 19.39
C CYS A 124 -4.12 8.13 20.92
N ALA A 125 -3.44 9.11 21.49
CA ALA A 125 -3.26 9.22 22.93
C ALA A 125 -4.59 9.42 23.68
N VAL A 126 -5.47 10.29 23.19
CA VAL A 126 -6.80 10.49 23.79
C VAL A 126 -7.64 9.23 23.67
N THR A 127 -7.62 8.59 22.50
CA THR A 127 -8.35 7.35 22.25
C THR A 127 -7.88 6.24 23.19
N GLU A 128 -6.57 6.10 23.39
CA GLU A 128 -5.99 5.13 24.31
C GLU A 128 -6.39 5.41 25.77
N ILE A 129 -6.41 6.67 26.21
CA ILE A 129 -6.89 7.05 27.55
C ILE A 129 -8.37 6.68 27.72
N LEU A 130 -9.21 6.94 26.71
CA LEU A 130 -10.62 6.56 26.74
C LEU A 130 -10.80 5.03 26.79
N ILE A 131 -10.03 4.28 25.98
CA ILE A 131 -9.99 2.81 26.05
C ILE A 131 -9.67 2.38 27.48
N MET A 132 -8.55 2.86 28.05
CA MET A 132 -8.12 2.48 29.40
C MET A 132 -9.17 2.78 30.48
N LEU A 133 -9.92 3.88 30.37
CA LEU A 133 -10.99 4.24 31.32
C LEU A 133 -12.28 3.44 31.12
N ARG A 134 -12.48 2.84 29.96
CA ARG A 134 -13.70 2.09 29.59
C ARG A 134 -13.49 0.58 29.45
N SER A 135 -12.26 0.10 29.60
CA SER A 135 -11.94 -1.32 29.47
C SER A 135 -12.32 -2.13 30.71
N PRO A 136 -12.58 -3.44 30.53
CA PRO A 136 -12.79 -4.36 31.64
C PRO A 136 -11.53 -4.54 32.48
N LYS A 137 -11.71 -5.15 33.65
CA LYS A 137 -10.62 -5.39 34.59
C LYS A 137 -9.50 -6.21 33.95
N PHE A 138 -8.25 -5.81 34.17
CA PHE A 138 -7.03 -6.49 33.68
C PHE A 138 -6.83 -6.52 32.16
N ALA A 139 -7.60 -5.75 31.38
CA ALA A 139 -7.38 -5.65 29.94
C ALA A 139 -5.96 -5.17 29.60
N GLN A 140 -5.41 -5.66 28.49
CA GLN A 140 -4.09 -5.28 28.01
C GLN A 140 -4.20 -4.60 26.66
N HIS A 141 -3.50 -3.49 26.51
CA HIS A 141 -3.54 -2.65 25.32
C HIS A 141 -2.13 -2.35 24.84
N ALA A 142 -2.01 -1.98 23.57
CA ALA A 142 -0.73 -1.65 22.99
C ALA A 142 -0.78 -0.51 21.99
N THR A 143 0.31 0.24 21.92
CA THR A 143 0.64 1.11 20.78
C THR A 143 1.83 0.50 20.05
N ALA A 144 1.78 0.49 18.72
CA ALA A 144 2.79 -0.11 17.86
C ALA A 144 3.16 0.83 16.72
N GLY A 145 4.33 0.62 16.15
CA GLY A 145 4.85 1.34 14.99
C GLY A 145 6.05 0.58 14.41
N LYS A 146 6.61 1.06 13.29
CA LYS A 146 7.76 0.40 12.64
C LYS A 146 8.96 0.25 13.58
N THR A 147 9.17 1.23 14.45
CA THR A 147 10.22 1.22 15.48
C THR A 147 9.64 1.52 16.84
N ARG A 148 10.37 1.15 17.90
CA ARG A 148 10.01 1.48 19.28
C ARG A 148 9.96 2.99 19.53
N ASP A 149 10.80 3.76 18.84
CA ASP A 149 10.81 5.22 18.96
C ASP A 149 9.55 5.86 18.38
N ILE A 150 9.00 5.30 17.28
CA ILE A 150 7.73 5.75 16.71
C ILE A 150 6.59 5.46 17.70
N SER A 151 6.52 4.26 18.27
CA SER A 151 5.48 3.94 19.26
C SER A 151 5.65 4.71 20.57
N ALA A 152 6.86 5.12 20.93
CA ALA A 152 7.12 5.99 22.07
C ALA A 152 6.49 7.39 21.93
N LEU A 153 6.35 7.92 20.71
CA LEU A 153 5.68 9.23 20.49
C LEU A 153 4.24 9.22 20.98
N VAL A 154 3.50 8.15 20.72
CA VAL A 154 2.11 8.01 21.20
C VAL A 154 2.10 7.86 22.72
N ARG A 155 3.01 7.07 23.29
CA ARG A 155 3.15 6.95 24.75
C ARG A 155 3.42 8.29 25.41
N ASP A 156 4.33 9.07 24.87
CA ASP A 156 4.70 10.36 25.45
C ASP A 156 3.54 11.35 25.39
N ALA A 157 2.78 11.36 24.29
CA ALA A 157 1.54 12.11 24.20
C ALA A 157 0.50 11.67 25.25
N ILE A 158 0.35 10.36 25.52
CA ILE A 158 -0.53 9.85 26.61
C ILE A 158 -0.07 10.41 27.96
N VAL A 159 1.23 10.33 28.25
CA VAL A 159 1.81 10.82 29.51
C VAL A 159 1.59 12.32 29.69
N GLU A 160 1.81 13.11 28.63
CA GLU A 160 1.59 14.55 28.63
C GLU A 160 0.12 14.90 28.90
N ILE A 161 -0.81 14.25 28.21
CA ILE A 161 -2.26 14.47 28.40
C ILE A 161 -2.70 14.10 29.82
N ILE A 162 -2.25 12.95 30.35
CA ILE A 162 -2.56 12.56 31.74
C ILE A 162 -2.04 13.61 32.73
N LYS A 163 -0.82 14.12 32.53
CA LYS A 163 -0.24 15.16 33.41
C LYS A 163 -0.97 16.49 33.32
N ALA A 164 -1.43 16.87 32.13
CA ALA A 164 -2.21 18.09 31.91
C ALA A 164 -3.67 17.98 32.39
N SER A 165 -4.13 16.78 32.75
CA SER A 165 -5.52 16.49 33.12
C SER A 165 -5.64 16.13 34.62
N PRO A 166 -5.64 17.13 35.52
CA PRO A 166 -5.56 16.90 36.97
C PRO A 166 -6.74 16.08 37.53
N LEU A 167 -7.90 16.10 36.87
CA LEU A 167 -9.08 15.37 37.31
C LEU A 167 -8.97 13.86 37.10
N ILE A 168 -8.19 13.42 36.11
CA ILE A 168 -7.97 11.99 35.83
C ILE A 168 -6.60 11.48 36.26
N SER A 169 -5.61 12.35 36.44
CA SER A 169 -4.20 11.99 36.66
C SER A 169 -3.99 11.00 37.82
N LYS A 170 -4.74 11.16 38.93
CA LYS A 170 -4.68 10.28 40.11
C LYS A 170 -5.02 8.82 39.80
N HIS A 171 -5.81 8.57 38.76
CA HIS A 171 -6.25 7.25 38.33
C HIS A 171 -5.23 6.52 37.47
N PHE A 172 -4.13 7.17 37.08
CA PHE A 172 -3.08 6.53 36.30
C PHE A 172 -1.81 6.35 37.12
N LYS A 173 -1.10 5.25 36.85
CA LYS A 173 0.26 4.99 37.32
C LYS A 173 1.14 4.81 36.10
N ILE A 174 2.11 5.70 35.95
CA ILE A 174 3.04 5.71 34.81
C ILE A 174 4.35 5.10 35.28
N THR A 175 4.79 4.04 34.62
CA THR A 175 6.13 3.46 34.82
C THR A 175 6.93 3.56 33.53
N ARG A 176 8.18 3.10 33.58
CA ARG A 176 9.03 3.00 32.37
C ARG A 176 8.40 2.08 31.33
N ASP A 177 7.89 0.93 31.78
CA ASP A 177 7.52 -0.16 30.87
C ASP A 177 6.04 -0.14 30.48
N LYS A 178 5.16 0.46 31.31
CA LYS A 178 3.72 0.50 31.06
C LYS A 178 3.02 1.71 31.69
N ILE A 179 1.80 1.97 31.26
CA ILE A 179 0.86 2.86 31.95
C ILE A 179 -0.29 1.99 32.44
N GLU A 180 -0.68 2.17 33.70
CA GLU A 180 -1.72 1.39 34.37
C GLU A 180 -2.88 2.31 34.79
N CYS A 181 -4.12 1.91 34.49
CA CYS A 181 -5.31 2.56 35.01
C CYS A 181 -5.71 1.88 36.32
N LYS A 182 -5.66 2.60 37.43
CA LYS A 182 -5.94 2.08 38.78
C LYS A 182 -7.40 1.74 39.02
N LEU A 183 -8.32 2.20 38.16
CA LEU A 183 -9.76 1.95 38.30
C LEU A 183 -10.12 0.50 37.98
N ASN A 184 -9.42 -0.10 37.02
CA ASN A 184 -9.70 -1.42 36.48
C ASN A 184 -8.43 -2.29 36.33
N GLU A 185 -7.27 -1.80 36.78
CA GLU A 185 -5.99 -2.52 36.69
C GLU A 185 -5.60 -2.88 35.24
N CYS A 186 -6.19 -2.21 34.25
CA CYS A 186 -5.81 -2.38 32.85
C CYS A 186 -4.47 -1.69 32.56
N THR A 187 -3.80 -2.14 31.51
CA THR A 187 -2.47 -1.62 31.17
C THR A 187 -2.33 -1.36 29.68
N THR A 188 -1.55 -0.32 29.34
CA THR A 188 -1.07 -0.11 27.98
C THR A 188 0.45 -0.07 27.93
N LYS A 189 1.01 -0.55 26.83
CA LYS A 189 2.45 -0.59 26.55
C LYS A 189 2.72 -0.08 25.14
N HIS A 190 3.94 0.38 24.90
CA HIS A 190 4.43 0.65 23.54
C HIS A 190 5.30 -0.53 23.11
N LEU A 191 4.99 -1.10 21.96
CA LEU A 191 5.66 -2.27 21.41
C LEU A 191 6.65 -1.84 20.31
N SER A 192 7.73 -2.61 20.17
CA SER A 192 8.60 -2.53 18.98
C SER A 192 7.95 -3.30 17.82
N GLY A 193 8.37 -3.03 16.59
CA GLY A 193 7.91 -3.73 15.39
C GLY A 193 8.39 -5.18 15.24
N GLU A 194 8.81 -5.84 16.32
CA GLU A 194 9.27 -7.23 16.28
C GLU A 194 8.12 -8.19 16.64
N ALA A 195 7.63 -8.94 15.64
CA ALA A 195 6.48 -9.84 15.77
C ALA A 195 6.63 -10.88 16.91
N ASN A 196 7.84 -11.37 17.17
CA ASN A 196 8.09 -12.38 18.21
C ASN A 196 7.72 -11.91 19.62
N ASN A 197 7.83 -10.60 19.90
CA ASN A 197 7.48 -10.04 21.21
C ASN A 197 5.95 -9.83 21.37
N ILE A 198 5.19 -9.98 20.28
CA ILE A 198 3.74 -9.69 20.21
C ILE A 198 2.92 -10.96 20.39
N ASN A 199 3.37 -12.09 19.83
CA ASN A 199 2.62 -13.34 19.80
C ASN A 199 2.29 -13.92 21.19
N GLY A 200 3.04 -13.56 22.24
CA GLY A 200 2.78 -13.97 23.62
C GLY A 200 1.80 -13.08 24.39
N LEU A 201 1.28 -12.01 23.77
CA LEU A 201 0.37 -11.06 24.41
C LEU A 201 -1.09 -11.45 24.17
N LEU A 202 -1.95 -11.10 25.12
CA LEU A 202 -3.40 -11.19 24.99
C LEU A 202 -3.99 -9.78 24.98
N LEU A 203 -3.97 -9.14 23.81
CA LEU A 203 -4.40 -7.75 23.67
C LEU A 203 -5.92 -7.67 23.52
N SER A 204 -6.53 -6.68 24.18
CA SER A 204 -7.91 -6.24 23.96
C SER A 204 -7.97 -5.10 22.94
N SER A 205 -6.94 -4.27 22.86
CA SER A 205 -6.83 -3.31 21.77
C SER A 205 -5.40 -3.02 21.37
N PHE A 206 -5.21 -2.55 20.14
CA PHE A 206 -3.97 -1.93 19.74
C PHE A 206 -4.18 -0.77 18.77
N ILE A 207 -3.23 0.15 18.78
CA ILE A 207 -3.12 1.26 17.82
C ILE A 207 -1.78 1.12 17.09
N VAL A 208 -1.81 0.97 15.76
CA VAL A 208 -0.61 1.01 14.93
C VAL A 208 -0.50 2.39 14.29
N ASP A 209 0.45 3.20 14.77
CA ASP A 209 0.75 4.51 14.17
C ASP A 209 1.75 4.34 13.01
N GLU A 210 1.61 5.19 12.00
CA GLU A 210 2.37 5.18 10.77
C GLU A 210 2.38 3.82 10.03
N VAL A 211 1.21 3.19 9.88
CA VAL A 211 1.06 1.88 9.21
C VAL A 211 1.67 1.84 7.81
N ALA A 212 1.53 2.89 6.99
CA ALA A 212 2.06 2.93 5.63
C ALA A 212 3.60 2.94 5.56
N ASN A 213 4.31 3.08 6.68
CA ASN A 213 5.75 2.86 6.76
C ASN A 213 6.12 1.36 6.84
N GLN A 214 5.14 0.47 7.03
CA GLN A 214 5.35 -0.98 7.03
C GLN A 214 5.26 -1.53 5.61
N GLU A 215 6.33 -2.21 5.18
CA GLU A 215 6.47 -2.78 3.84
C GLU A 215 5.57 -4.01 3.65
N ASP A 216 5.28 -4.75 4.73
CA ASP A 216 4.43 -5.94 4.73
C ASP A 216 3.47 -5.99 5.94
N GLY A 217 2.53 -6.94 5.92
CA GLY A 217 1.51 -7.11 6.94
C GLY A 217 1.95 -7.90 8.18
N THR A 218 3.22 -8.24 8.35
CA THR A 218 3.67 -9.20 9.40
C THR A 218 3.34 -8.72 10.81
N ILE A 219 3.65 -7.46 11.14
CA ILE A 219 3.35 -6.88 12.46
C ILE A 219 1.84 -6.81 12.68
N ILE A 220 1.09 -6.43 11.64
CA ILE A 220 -0.38 -6.34 11.67
C ILE A 220 -0.99 -7.72 11.94
N GLY A 221 -0.48 -8.76 11.26
CA GLY A 221 -0.88 -10.15 11.47
C GLY A 221 -0.60 -10.63 12.90
N ALA A 222 0.61 -10.39 13.42
CA ALA A 222 0.97 -10.74 14.79
C ALA A 222 0.07 -10.04 15.84
N LEU A 223 -0.23 -8.76 15.64
CA LEU A 223 -1.14 -8.01 16.51
C LEU A 223 -2.57 -8.55 16.43
N LYS A 224 -3.09 -8.87 15.24
CA LYS A 224 -4.41 -9.50 15.08
C LYS A 224 -4.46 -10.86 15.79
N LEU A 225 -3.42 -11.68 15.67
CA LEU A 225 -3.33 -12.98 16.35
C LEU A 225 -3.34 -12.84 17.88
N SER A 226 -2.72 -11.78 18.43
CA SER A 226 -2.74 -11.51 19.88
C SER A 226 -4.14 -11.23 20.45
N GLN A 227 -5.13 -10.95 19.60
CA GLN A 227 -6.53 -10.73 19.97
C GLN A 227 -7.42 -11.97 19.82
N MET A 228 -6.90 -13.11 19.34
CA MET A 228 -7.70 -14.28 18.96
C MET A 228 -8.62 -14.79 20.09
N SER A 229 -8.12 -14.77 21.33
CA SER A 229 -8.87 -15.25 22.50
C SER A 229 -9.55 -14.12 23.29
N THR A 230 -9.60 -12.90 22.74
CA THR A 230 -10.17 -11.73 23.41
C THR A 230 -11.60 -11.45 22.93
N LYS A 231 -12.55 -11.37 23.88
CA LYS A 231 -13.98 -11.15 23.59
C LYS A 231 -14.32 -9.75 23.04
N ASP A 232 -13.69 -8.70 23.57
CA ASP A 232 -13.87 -7.30 23.15
C ASP A 232 -12.56 -6.80 22.54
N ARG A 233 -12.51 -6.75 21.20
CA ARG A 233 -11.30 -6.45 20.44
C ARG A 233 -11.46 -5.15 19.65
N LEU A 234 -10.39 -4.36 19.62
CA LEU A 234 -10.32 -3.14 18.83
C LEU A 234 -8.94 -2.97 18.21
N SER A 235 -8.91 -2.82 16.89
CA SER A 235 -7.70 -2.58 16.09
C SER A 235 -7.80 -1.22 15.44
N ILE A 236 -6.83 -0.34 15.69
CA ILE A 236 -6.80 1.00 15.08
C ILE A 236 -5.55 1.12 14.20
N TYR A 237 -5.76 1.35 12.92
CA TYR A 237 -4.72 1.56 11.92
C TYR A 237 -4.76 3.02 11.49
N ILE A 238 -3.67 3.76 11.75
CA ILE A 238 -3.63 5.18 11.45
C ILE A 238 -2.34 5.55 10.74
N SER A 239 -2.45 6.30 9.64
CA SER A 239 -1.29 6.68 8.86
C SER A 239 -1.51 7.92 8.01
N THR A 240 -0.40 8.47 7.54
CA THR A 240 -0.36 9.29 6.31
C THR A 240 0.20 8.40 5.21
N GLN A 241 -0.10 8.70 3.95
CA GLN A 241 0.58 8.05 2.84
C GLN A 241 2.10 8.18 2.89
N TYR A 242 2.78 7.22 2.29
CA TYR A 242 4.24 7.15 2.18
C TYR A 242 4.65 7.09 0.71
N ASP A 243 5.89 7.48 0.43
CA ASP A 243 6.51 7.25 -0.88
C ASP A 243 6.96 5.79 -0.96
N LEU A 244 5.98 4.90 -0.77
CA LEU A 244 6.10 3.45 -0.71
C LEU A 244 4.81 2.90 -1.31
N GLU A 245 4.87 2.61 -2.61
CA GLU A 245 3.72 2.26 -3.45
C GLU A 245 2.97 1.02 -2.93
N ILE A 246 3.73 -0.01 -2.53
CA ILE A 246 3.22 -1.22 -1.90
C ILE A 246 3.52 -1.14 -0.41
N ASN A 247 2.48 -0.98 0.39
CA ASN A 247 2.58 -0.99 1.84
C ASN A 247 1.32 -1.61 2.45
N ALA A 248 1.44 -2.12 3.67
CA ALA A 248 0.35 -2.85 4.32
C ALA A 248 -0.90 -1.98 4.60
N PHE A 249 -0.75 -0.65 4.65
CA PHE A 249 -1.88 0.25 4.85
C PHE A 249 -2.76 0.34 3.61
N ASN A 250 -2.17 0.38 2.41
CA ASN A 250 -2.93 0.43 1.16
C ASN A 250 -3.87 -0.76 1.02
N ASP A 251 -3.43 -1.98 1.36
CA ASP A 251 -4.29 -3.16 1.35
C ASP A 251 -5.50 -3.03 2.30
N LEU A 252 -5.27 -2.48 3.52
CA LEU A 252 -6.35 -2.21 4.48
C LEU A 252 -7.30 -1.11 3.99
N LEU A 253 -6.78 -0.08 3.33
CA LEU A 253 -7.58 0.99 2.75
C LEU A 253 -8.47 0.47 1.61
N GLU A 254 -7.92 -0.34 0.70
CA GLU A 254 -8.68 -0.93 -0.40
C GLU A 254 -9.78 -1.87 0.10
N TYR A 255 -9.47 -2.68 1.12
CA TYR A 255 -10.47 -3.49 1.80
C TYR A 255 -11.61 -2.62 2.36
N HIS A 256 -11.30 -1.54 3.09
CA HIS A 256 -12.35 -0.67 3.63
C HIS A 256 -13.13 0.09 2.55
N LYS A 257 -12.46 0.53 1.47
CA LYS A 257 -13.12 1.15 0.31
C LYS A 257 -14.12 0.18 -0.34
N SER A 258 -13.80 -1.11 -0.45
CA SER A 258 -14.72 -2.13 -0.99
C SER A 258 -16.01 -2.27 -0.15
N ILE A 259 -15.90 -2.16 1.18
CA ILE A 259 -17.05 -2.15 2.10
C ILE A 259 -17.89 -0.89 1.88
N LEU A 260 -17.26 0.27 1.77
CA LEU A 260 -17.96 1.55 1.52
C LEU A 260 -18.69 1.59 0.17
N LEU A 261 -18.19 0.86 -0.82
CA LEU A 261 -18.83 0.69 -2.13
C LEU A 261 -19.96 -0.36 -2.12
N GLY A 262 -20.10 -1.12 -1.03
CA GLY A 262 -21.09 -2.20 -0.92
C GLY A 262 -20.74 -3.46 -1.73
N VAL A 263 -19.45 -3.68 -2.01
CA VAL A 263 -18.97 -4.95 -2.58
C VAL A 263 -19.02 -6.04 -1.51
N ASP A 264 -18.58 -5.71 -0.29
CA ASP A 264 -18.80 -6.49 0.93
C ASP A 264 -19.88 -5.82 1.78
N ASN A 265 -21.08 -6.43 1.80
CA ASN A 265 -22.24 -5.94 2.56
C ASN A 265 -22.44 -6.66 3.90
N GLU A 266 -21.65 -7.69 4.19
CA GLU A 266 -21.75 -8.46 5.44
C GLU A 266 -20.91 -7.82 6.55
N THR A 267 -19.81 -7.15 6.18
CA THR A 267 -18.91 -6.50 7.13
C THR A 267 -19.52 -5.21 7.70
N ILE A 268 -20.00 -5.30 8.94
CA ILE A 268 -20.57 -4.16 9.67
C ILE A 268 -19.64 -3.58 10.75
N ASN A 269 -18.67 -4.37 11.23
CA ASN A 269 -17.79 -4.09 12.39
C ASN A 269 -16.57 -3.19 12.08
N THR A 270 -16.61 -2.45 10.97
CA THR A 270 -15.53 -1.53 10.55
C THR A 270 -15.97 -0.07 10.57
N PHE A 271 -14.99 0.82 10.76
CA PHE A 271 -15.14 2.26 10.62
C PHE A 271 -13.88 2.85 9.96
N GLY A 272 -14.01 3.83 9.06
CA GLY A 272 -12.83 4.50 8.54
C GLY A 272 -13.04 5.89 7.98
N LEU A 273 -12.11 6.80 8.30
CA LEU A 273 -12.06 8.14 7.71
C LEU A 273 -10.81 8.24 6.85
N LEU A 274 -11.01 8.25 5.54
CA LEU A 274 -9.95 8.22 4.55
C LEU A 274 -9.81 9.59 3.89
N PHE A 275 -8.93 10.44 4.43
CA PHE A 275 -8.74 11.80 3.91
C PHE A 275 -7.67 11.81 2.83
N GLU A 276 -8.08 11.74 1.57
CA GLU A 276 -7.22 11.80 0.38
C GLU A 276 -7.84 12.74 -0.67
N LEU A 277 -7.07 13.14 -1.67
CA LEU A 277 -7.63 13.75 -2.88
C LEU A 277 -8.54 12.75 -3.59
N ASP A 278 -9.63 13.24 -4.20
CA ASP A 278 -10.40 12.43 -5.14
C ASP A 278 -9.61 12.27 -6.45
N GLU A 279 -9.90 11.19 -7.19
CA GLU A 279 -9.38 11.00 -8.53
C GLU A 279 -9.73 12.20 -9.44
N GLY A 280 -8.72 12.78 -10.10
CA GLY A 280 -8.88 13.94 -10.97
C GLY A 280 -8.89 15.30 -10.26
N ASP A 281 -8.77 15.36 -8.93
CA ASP A 281 -8.61 16.63 -8.23
C ASP A 281 -7.30 17.33 -8.62
N ASP A 282 -7.38 18.64 -8.90
CA ASP A 282 -6.18 19.46 -9.06
C ASP A 282 -5.59 19.79 -7.69
N PHE A 283 -4.40 19.25 -7.39
CA PHE A 283 -3.68 19.52 -6.15
C PHE A 283 -3.24 20.99 -6.01
N ASN A 284 -3.21 21.76 -7.11
CA ASN A 284 -2.92 23.20 -7.08
C ASN A 284 -4.09 24.03 -6.56
N ASP A 285 -5.31 23.49 -6.61
CA ASP A 285 -6.48 24.15 -6.04
C ASP A 285 -6.54 23.92 -4.53
N GLU A 286 -6.37 25.01 -3.77
CA GLU A 286 -6.40 25.00 -2.31
C GLU A 286 -7.73 24.46 -1.75
N ILE A 287 -8.83 24.53 -2.51
CA ILE A 287 -10.11 23.98 -2.07
C ILE A 287 -10.03 22.47 -1.84
N ASN A 288 -9.23 21.76 -2.65
CA ASN A 288 -9.07 20.31 -2.57
C ASN A 288 -8.25 19.90 -1.35
N TRP A 289 -7.46 20.82 -0.76
CA TRP A 289 -6.70 20.53 0.46
C TRP A 289 -7.61 20.27 1.66
N TRP A 290 -8.84 20.79 1.66
CA TRP A 290 -9.85 20.48 2.69
C TRP A 290 -10.24 19.01 2.70
N LYS A 291 -10.21 18.34 1.54
CA LYS A 291 -10.57 16.93 1.42
C LYS A 291 -9.56 16.01 2.11
N ALA A 292 -8.27 16.34 2.00
CA ALA A 292 -7.18 15.54 2.53
C ALA A 292 -6.69 15.98 3.93
N ASN A 293 -6.81 17.26 4.28
CA ASN A 293 -6.29 17.80 5.54
C ASN A 293 -7.26 18.79 6.23
N PRO A 294 -8.50 18.37 6.52
CA PRO A 294 -9.54 19.27 7.05
C PRO A 294 -9.17 19.91 8.39
N LEU A 295 -8.44 19.20 9.26
CA LEU A 295 -8.05 19.74 10.56
C LEU A 295 -7.11 20.94 10.40
N GLN A 296 -6.06 20.82 9.58
CA GLN A 296 -5.15 21.95 9.34
C GLN A 296 -5.83 23.07 8.56
N MET A 297 -6.68 22.73 7.59
CA MET A 297 -7.43 23.72 6.82
C MET A 297 -8.43 24.50 7.67
N SER A 298 -8.94 23.94 8.77
CA SER A 298 -9.82 24.66 9.70
C SER A 298 -9.09 25.72 10.55
N LEU A 299 -7.77 25.61 10.70
CA LEU A 299 -6.96 26.52 11.50
C LEU A 299 -6.24 27.56 10.62
N GLU A 300 -6.26 28.84 11.02
CA GLU A 300 -5.62 29.91 10.24
C GLU A 300 -4.10 29.73 10.09
N ASN A 301 -3.42 29.34 11.17
CA ASN A 301 -2.00 29.01 11.13
C ASN A 301 -1.72 27.71 10.33
N GLY A 302 -2.65 26.77 10.34
CA GLY A 302 -2.58 25.55 9.54
C GLY A 302 -2.63 25.86 8.04
N ARG A 303 -3.62 26.64 7.60
CA ARG A 303 -3.69 27.15 6.22
C ARG A 303 -2.41 27.88 5.80
N LYS A 304 -1.88 28.76 6.65
CA LYS A 304 -0.61 29.46 6.37
C LYS A 304 0.56 28.50 6.20
N PHE A 305 0.68 27.48 7.05
CA PHE A 305 1.70 26.45 6.95
C PHE A 305 1.59 25.65 5.65
N LEU A 306 0.38 25.18 5.30
CA LEU A 306 0.16 24.43 4.06
C LEU A 306 0.50 25.24 2.81
N ARG A 307 0.08 26.52 2.75
CA ARG A 307 0.45 27.44 1.66
C ARG A 307 1.96 27.66 1.56
N GLN A 308 2.69 27.67 2.68
CA GLN A 308 4.15 27.79 2.68
C GLN A 308 4.84 26.53 2.14
N GLU A 309 4.40 25.35 2.57
CA GLU A 309 4.92 24.08 2.04
C GLU A 309 4.63 23.92 0.55
N TYR A 310 3.43 24.29 0.08
CA TYR A 310 3.11 24.33 -1.34
C TYR A 310 4.02 25.29 -2.12
N LYS A 311 4.21 26.53 -1.64
CA LYS A 311 5.13 27.50 -2.26
C LYS A 311 6.58 27.02 -2.32
N LYS A 312 7.01 26.23 -1.33
CA LYS A 312 8.31 25.56 -1.34
C LYS A 312 8.36 24.47 -2.41
N GLY A 313 7.29 23.67 -2.52
CA GLY A 313 7.13 22.65 -3.56
C GLY A 313 7.22 23.22 -4.98
N LEU A 314 6.66 24.41 -5.24
CA LEU A 314 6.77 25.07 -6.55
C LEU A 314 8.21 25.34 -6.99
N LYS A 315 9.17 25.38 -6.06
CA LYS A 315 10.59 25.60 -6.33
C LYS A 315 11.43 24.32 -6.24
N ILE A 316 10.93 23.29 -5.56
CA ILE A 316 11.68 22.07 -5.21
C ILE A 316 10.78 20.87 -5.52
N PRO A 317 11.00 20.14 -6.62
CA PRO A 317 10.17 19.00 -7.04
C PRO A 317 9.99 17.94 -5.95
N SER A 318 11.07 17.57 -5.23
CA SER A 318 11.00 16.62 -4.12
C SER A 318 10.13 17.11 -2.96
N ALA A 319 10.14 18.41 -2.67
CA ALA A 319 9.24 18.99 -1.66
C ALA A 319 7.78 19.01 -2.14
N MET A 320 7.53 19.18 -3.45
CA MET A 320 6.18 19.04 -4.01
C MET A 320 5.70 17.60 -3.91
N LYS A 321 6.57 16.62 -4.21
CA LYS A 321 6.28 15.20 -4.03
C LYS A 321 5.90 14.90 -2.57
N GLU A 322 6.70 15.39 -1.61
CA GLU A 322 6.38 15.27 -0.19
C GLU A 322 5.07 15.96 0.18
N PHE A 323 4.78 17.14 -0.36
CA PHE A 323 3.52 17.84 -0.11
C PHE A 323 2.32 17.00 -0.57
N ARG A 324 2.34 16.52 -1.82
CA ARG A 324 1.29 15.69 -2.41
C ARG A 324 1.07 14.40 -1.61
N ILE A 325 2.13 13.64 -1.34
CA ILE A 325 2.04 12.38 -0.61
C ILE A 325 1.70 12.61 0.87
N LYS A 326 2.44 13.46 1.56
CA LYS A 326 2.36 13.57 3.04
C LYS A 326 1.29 14.51 3.54
N ILE A 327 0.91 15.53 2.78
CA ILE A 327 -0.10 16.50 3.22
C ILE A 327 -1.45 16.20 2.57
N LEU A 328 -1.45 15.85 1.29
CA LEU A 328 -2.67 15.60 0.53
C LEU A 328 -3.06 14.12 0.44
N ASN A 329 -2.24 13.21 1.00
CA ASN A 329 -2.41 11.75 0.87
C ASN A 329 -2.64 11.32 -0.58
N GLU A 330 -2.01 12.04 -1.52
CA GLU A 330 -2.12 11.71 -2.93
C GLU A 330 -1.26 10.48 -3.21
N ARG A 331 -1.89 9.44 -3.75
CA ARG A 331 -1.19 8.25 -4.23
C ARG A 331 -0.55 8.58 -5.56
N LEU A 332 0.67 9.09 -5.50
CA LEU A 332 1.49 9.31 -6.67
C LEU A 332 1.95 7.94 -7.18
N ASN A 333 1.22 7.40 -8.14
CA ASN A 333 1.68 6.23 -8.90
C ASN A 333 3.07 6.54 -9.46
N GLY A 334 3.99 5.58 -9.30
CA GLY A 334 5.43 5.80 -9.22
C GLY A 334 6.06 6.62 -10.36
N VAL A 335 6.08 7.96 -10.22
CA VAL A 335 7.04 8.78 -10.95
C VAL A 335 8.37 8.69 -10.20
N LEU A 336 9.11 7.62 -10.48
CA LEU A 336 10.56 7.68 -10.38
C LEU A 336 11.01 8.84 -11.27
N GLU A 337 11.93 9.69 -10.79
CA GLU A 337 12.38 10.88 -11.54
C GLU A 337 12.94 10.52 -12.93
N ASN A 338 13.33 9.24 -13.14
CA ASN A 338 13.70 8.63 -14.42
C ASN A 338 13.00 7.27 -14.68
N GLY A 339 11.75 7.11 -14.25
CA GLY A 339 10.95 5.90 -14.49
C GLY A 339 10.90 5.54 -15.98
N TYR A 340 11.02 4.25 -16.29
CA TYR A 340 11.06 3.79 -17.68
C TYR A 340 9.71 4.00 -18.40
N VAL A 341 8.62 3.63 -17.74
CA VAL A 341 7.23 3.83 -18.19
C VAL A 341 6.42 4.43 -17.04
N ASP A 342 5.36 5.17 -17.37
CA ASP A 342 4.32 5.47 -16.38
C ASP A 342 3.66 4.16 -15.96
N PHE A 343 3.67 3.89 -14.66
CA PHE A 343 3.16 2.64 -14.13
C PHE A 343 1.64 2.49 -14.34
N GLU A 344 0.88 3.58 -14.42
CA GLU A 344 -0.55 3.50 -14.75
C GLU A 344 -0.79 3.05 -16.18
N GLU A 345 0.03 3.52 -17.12
CA GLU A 345 -0.05 3.11 -18.52
C GLU A 345 0.33 1.63 -18.66
N TRP A 346 1.30 1.16 -17.88
CA TRP A 346 1.60 -0.28 -17.76
C TRP A 346 0.38 -1.07 -17.25
N ARG A 347 -0.22 -0.66 -16.11
CA ARG A 347 -1.33 -1.38 -15.48
C ARG A 347 -2.57 -1.55 -16.37
N LYS A 348 -2.78 -0.67 -17.36
CA LYS A 348 -3.89 -0.81 -18.33
C LYS A 348 -3.79 -2.09 -19.16
N GLY A 349 -2.60 -2.66 -19.31
CA GLY A 349 -2.35 -3.93 -20.00
C GLY A 349 -2.56 -5.18 -19.14
N CYS A 350 -2.88 -5.04 -17.85
CA CYS A 350 -3.00 -6.18 -16.93
C CYS A 350 -4.25 -7.02 -17.25
N LEU A 351 -4.05 -8.32 -17.40
CA LEU A 351 -5.10 -9.32 -17.59
C LEU A 351 -5.02 -10.36 -16.47
N GLU A 352 -6.17 -10.85 -15.99
CA GLU A 352 -6.23 -11.92 -14.97
C GLU A 352 -5.47 -13.19 -15.41
N ASN A 353 -5.59 -13.56 -16.69
CA ASN A 353 -4.90 -14.71 -17.28
C ASN A 353 -4.61 -14.47 -18.76
N ILE A 354 -3.49 -15.03 -19.25
CA ILE A 354 -3.13 -15.05 -20.67
C ILE A 354 -3.14 -16.50 -21.18
N ASN A 355 -3.91 -16.74 -22.24
CA ASN A 355 -3.91 -18.04 -22.91
C ASN A 355 -2.74 -18.15 -23.90
N LEU A 356 -1.92 -19.19 -23.72
CA LEU A 356 -0.78 -19.54 -24.57
C LEU A 356 -1.08 -20.74 -25.51
N GLU A 357 -2.23 -21.42 -25.36
CA GLU A 357 -2.56 -22.64 -26.10
C GLU A 357 -2.59 -22.38 -27.62
N GLY A 358 -1.83 -23.20 -28.36
CA GLY A 358 -1.71 -23.10 -29.82
C GLY A 358 -0.90 -21.91 -30.33
N LYS A 359 -0.32 -21.10 -29.44
CA LYS A 359 0.51 -19.95 -29.82
C LYS A 359 1.98 -20.35 -30.00
N GLU A 360 2.65 -19.63 -30.89
CA GLU A 360 4.11 -19.69 -31.03
C GLU A 360 4.73 -18.59 -30.14
N VAL A 361 5.57 -18.97 -29.18
CA VAL A 361 6.08 -18.11 -28.11
C VAL A 361 7.59 -17.90 -28.21
N VAL A 362 8.06 -16.74 -27.79
CA VAL A 362 9.48 -16.45 -27.56
C VAL A 362 9.75 -16.45 -26.06
N ILE A 363 10.83 -17.11 -25.66
CA ILE A 363 11.26 -17.19 -24.27
C ILE A 363 12.44 -16.24 -24.05
N GLY A 364 12.35 -15.40 -23.03
CA GLY A 364 13.41 -14.50 -22.60
C GLY A 364 13.93 -14.95 -21.25
N VAL A 365 15.25 -15.03 -21.11
CA VAL A 365 15.90 -15.52 -19.88
C VAL A 365 16.93 -14.51 -19.41
N ASP A 366 16.77 -14.02 -18.17
CA ASP A 366 17.75 -13.17 -17.49
C ASP A 366 18.30 -13.93 -16.28
N LEU A 367 19.61 -14.14 -16.20
CA LEU A 367 20.21 -15.09 -15.26
C LEU A 367 21.03 -14.40 -14.18
N SER A 368 20.79 -14.80 -12.94
CA SER A 368 21.57 -14.38 -11.77
C SER A 368 21.90 -15.55 -10.85
N LEU A 369 23.14 -15.57 -10.37
CA LEU A 369 23.63 -16.63 -9.49
C LEU A 369 23.18 -16.46 -8.03
N THR A 370 23.06 -15.23 -7.51
CA THR A 370 22.94 -14.99 -6.06
C THR A 370 21.87 -13.97 -5.67
N THR A 371 22.10 -12.69 -5.95
CA THR A 371 21.36 -11.58 -5.32
C THR A 371 20.25 -10.98 -6.17
N ASP A 372 20.36 -11.05 -7.50
CA ASP A 372 19.27 -10.68 -8.40
C ASP A 372 18.32 -11.86 -8.61
N LEU A 373 17.19 -11.63 -9.26
CA LEU A 373 16.30 -12.72 -9.65
C LEU A 373 16.83 -13.34 -10.94
N THR A 374 16.79 -14.66 -11.05
CA THR A 374 16.76 -15.29 -12.37
C THR A 374 15.33 -15.21 -12.88
N ALA A 375 15.11 -14.78 -14.11
CA ALA A 375 13.78 -14.56 -14.66
C ALA A 375 13.59 -15.31 -15.98
N VAL A 376 12.41 -15.88 -16.16
CA VAL A 376 11.93 -16.43 -17.43
C VAL A 376 10.67 -15.68 -17.82
N SER A 377 10.65 -15.10 -19.01
CA SER A 377 9.47 -14.46 -19.60
C SER A 377 9.04 -15.22 -20.84
N ILE A 378 7.73 -15.32 -21.05
CA ILE A 378 7.10 -15.97 -22.20
C ILE A 378 6.27 -14.89 -22.89
N MET A 379 6.56 -14.62 -24.16
CA MET A 379 5.81 -13.62 -24.92
C MET A 379 5.41 -14.17 -26.28
N TYR A 380 4.19 -13.87 -26.72
CA TYR A 380 3.80 -14.02 -28.12
C TYR A 380 3.21 -12.72 -28.65
N LYS A 381 3.17 -12.63 -29.98
CA LYS A 381 2.52 -11.56 -30.71
C LYS A 381 1.31 -12.12 -31.44
N ASP A 382 0.17 -11.45 -31.32
CA ASP A 382 -1.05 -11.72 -32.09
C ASP A 382 -1.47 -10.43 -32.77
N GLU A 383 -1.43 -10.42 -34.11
CA GLU A 383 -1.53 -9.19 -34.91
C GLU A 383 -0.52 -8.12 -34.43
N ASP A 384 -0.98 -6.99 -33.90
CA ASP A 384 -0.16 -5.89 -33.37
C ASP A 384 -0.11 -5.85 -31.83
N LYS A 385 -0.58 -6.90 -31.16
CA LYS A 385 -0.62 -6.98 -29.69
C LYS A 385 0.36 -8.00 -29.16
N TYR A 386 0.95 -7.69 -28.01
CA TYR A 386 1.92 -8.54 -27.32
C TYR A 386 1.31 -9.04 -26.03
N TYR A 387 1.50 -10.32 -25.74
CA TYR A 387 0.95 -10.99 -24.57
C TYR A 387 2.09 -11.63 -23.80
N LEU A 388 2.25 -11.25 -22.53
CA LEU A 388 3.42 -11.54 -21.71
C LEU A 388 3.05 -12.21 -20.38
N THR A 389 3.70 -13.31 -20.05
CA THR A 389 3.76 -13.82 -18.67
C THR A 389 5.22 -13.98 -18.25
N SER A 390 5.50 -13.95 -16.94
CA SER A 390 6.88 -14.05 -16.44
C SER A 390 6.93 -14.72 -15.08
N HIS A 391 8.05 -15.37 -14.79
CA HIS A 391 8.29 -16.12 -13.56
C HIS A 391 9.71 -15.88 -13.05
N GLY A 392 9.83 -15.65 -11.74
CA GLY A 392 11.13 -15.45 -11.06
C GLY A 392 11.68 -16.74 -10.43
N PHE A 393 12.99 -16.79 -10.23
CA PHE A 393 13.71 -17.84 -9.51
C PHE A 393 14.74 -17.20 -8.58
N LEU A 394 14.83 -17.70 -7.36
CA LEU A 394 15.80 -17.23 -6.36
C LEU A 394 16.19 -18.30 -5.35
N PRO A 395 17.40 -18.25 -4.77
CA PRO A 395 17.85 -19.22 -3.78
C PRO A 395 17.29 -18.93 -2.37
N GLU A 396 16.88 -19.97 -1.65
CA GLU A 396 16.32 -19.87 -0.29
C GLU A 396 17.30 -19.22 0.69
N ASP A 397 18.59 -19.60 0.64
CA ASP A 397 19.58 -19.09 1.60
C ASP A 397 19.89 -17.59 1.39
N SER A 398 19.48 -17.01 0.26
CA SER A 398 19.63 -15.57 0.01
C SER A 398 18.57 -14.71 0.69
N LEU A 399 17.42 -15.30 1.08
CA LEU A 399 16.28 -14.56 1.63
C LEU A 399 16.61 -13.71 2.88
N PRO A 400 17.38 -14.21 3.87
CA PRO A 400 17.67 -13.44 5.09
C PRO A 400 18.56 -12.20 4.85
N GLU A 401 19.40 -12.23 3.82
CA GLU A 401 20.40 -11.18 3.55
C GLU A 401 19.92 -10.13 2.54
N ARG A 402 18.79 -10.38 1.88
CA ARG A 402 18.19 -9.49 0.88
C ARG A 402 17.74 -8.17 1.51
N ARG A 403 18.12 -7.06 0.87
CA ARG A 403 17.93 -5.70 1.39
C ARG A 403 16.69 -5.01 0.82
N GLU A 404 16.09 -5.57 -0.23
CA GLU A 404 14.81 -5.13 -0.79
C GLU A 404 13.61 -5.44 0.11
N LYS A 405 13.76 -6.34 1.11
CA LYS A 405 12.73 -6.71 2.10
C LYS A 405 11.38 -7.11 1.49
N THR A 406 11.41 -7.64 0.27
CA THR A 406 10.25 -8.16 -0.44
C THR A 406 9.88 -9.55 0.08
N ASP A 407 8.59 -9.79 0.31
CA ASP A 407 8.10 -11.11 0.72
C ASP A 407 7.98 -12.07 -0.48
N TYR A 408 9.12 -12.64 -0.87
CA TYR A 408 9.17 -13.64 -1.94
C TYR A 408 8.44 -14.94 -1.59
N ARG A 409 8.20 -15.23 -0.30
CA ARG A 409 7.42 -16.42 0.09
C ARG A 409 5.95 -16.22 -0.29
N SER A 410 5.38 -15.04 -0.03
CA SER A 410 4.03 -14.70 -0.51
C SER A 410 3.94 -14.72 -2.04
N PHE A 411 4.99 -14.27 -2.74
CA PHE A 411 5.03 -14.33 -4.21
C PHE A 411 5.11 -15.76 -4.75
N GLN A 412 5.83 -16.66 -4.06
CA GLN A 412 5.83 -18.07 -4.41
C GLN A 412 4.46 -18.72 -4.21
N GLU A 413 3.76 -18.43 -3.10
CA GLU A 413 2.40 -18.94 -2.86
C GLU A 413 1.41 -18.51 -3.95
N LYS A 414 1.61 -17.32 -4.53
CA LYS A 414 0.82 -16.79 -5.64
C LYS A 414 1.31 -17.26 -7.03
N GLY A 415 2.36 -18.06 -7.07
CA GLY A 415 2.92 -18.61 -8.31
C GLY A 415 3.77 -17.64 -9.14
N TYR A 416 4.23 -16.52 -8.58
CA TYR A 416 5.02 -15.52 -9.32
C TYR A 416 6.53 -15.84 -9.37
N CYS A 417 7.00 -16.67 -8.44
CA CYS A 417 8.39 -17.11 -8.41
C CYS A 417 8.55 -18.49 -7.77
N THR A 418 9.69 -19.13 -8.03
CA THR A 418 10.12 -20.38 -7.39
C THR A 418 11.35 -20.12 -6.52
N ILE A 419 11.28 -20.50 -5.25
CA ILE A 419 12.41 -20.45 -4.32
C ILE A 419 13.11 -21.82 -4.37
N THR A 420 14.34 -21.85 -4.85
CA THR A 420 15.14 -23.08 -4.96
C THR A 420 16.01 -23.28 -3.71
N SER A 421 16.15 -24.51 -3.23
CA SER A 421 17.02 -24.81 -2.08
C SER A 421 18.49 -24.50 -2.36
N GLY A 422 19.21 -24.03 -1.33
CA GLY A 422 20.64 -23.72 -1.38
C GLY A 422 20.95 -22.23 -1.59
N ALA A 423 22.24 -21.93 -1.73
CA ALA A 423 22.77 -20.55 -1.76
C ALA A 423 22.87 -19.93 -3.16
N ILE A 424 22.68 -20.72 -4.22
CA ILE A 424 22.67 -20.27 -5.61
C ILE A 424 21.44 -20.81 -6.32
N VAL A 425 20.98 -20.11 -7.36
CA VAL A 425 19.88 -20.59 -8.20
C VAL A 425 20.30 -21.88 -8.89
N ASN A 426 19.49 -22.93 -8.77
CA ASN A 426 19.71 -24.19 -9.48
C ASN A 426 19.23 -24.05 -10.94
N TYR A 427 20.17 -23.83 -11.87
CA TYR A 427 19.85 -23.68 -13.29
C TYR A 427 19.27 -24.94 -13.93
N THR A 428 19.46 -26.14 -13.37
CA THR A 428 18.77 -27.34 -13.84
C THR A 428 17.25 -27.20 -13.69
N ILE A 429 16.79 -26.60 -12.59
CA ILE A 429 15.35 -26.34 -12.35
C ILE A 429 14.82 -25.31 -13.36
N VAL A 430 15.61 -24.30 -13.68
CA VAL A 430 15.26 -23.29 -14.69
C VAL A 430 15.17 -23.93 -16.08
N GLU A 431 16.13 -24.79 -16.43
CA GLU A 431 16.10 -25.55 -17.69
C GLU A 431 14.89 -26.48 -17.78
N GLU A 432 14.60 -27.22 -16.72
CA GLU A 432 13.41 -28.10 -16.63
C GLU A 432 12.11 -27.29 -16.76
N TYR A 433 12.04 -26.12 -16.11
CA TYR A 433 10.91 -25.22 -16.27
C TYR A 433 10.72 -24.82 -17.73
N ILE A 434 11.77 -24.38 -18.42
CA ILE A 434 11.71 -24.01 -19.84
C ILE A 434 11.24 -25.19 -20.70
N ARG A 435 11.80 -26.38 -20.49
CA ARG A 435 11.43 -27.59 -21.25
C ARG A 435 9.98 -28.03 -20.98
N SER A 436 9.41 -27.66 -19.84
CA SER A 436 8.01 -27.95 -19.50
C SER A 436 7.01 -26.98 -20.11
N ILE A 437 7.44 -25.85 -20.69
CA ILE A 437 6.54 -24.80 -21.18
C ILE A 437 5.62 -25.31 -22.28
N GLU A 438 6.14 -26.02 -23.27
CA GLU A 438 5.35 -26.50 -24.41
C GLU A 438 4.24 -27.47 -23.97
N SER A 439 4.53 -28.35 -23.02
CA SER A 439 3.56 -29.32 -22.51
C SER A 439 2.56 -28.70 -21.53
N ASN A 440 3.01 -27.85 -20.61
CA ASN A 440 2.16 -27.23 -19.59
C ASN A 440 1.20 -26.19 -20.18
N TYR A 441 1.69 -25.38 -21.12
CA TYR A 441 0.92 -24.30 -21.73
C TYR A 441 0.35 -24.65 -23.11
N LYS A 442 0.66 -25.85 -23.63
CA LYS A 442 0.24 -26.33 -24.96
C LYS A 442 0.58 -25.33 -26.07
N CYS A 443 1.77 -24.75 -25.98
CA CYS A 443 2.31 -23.77 -26.93
C CYS A 443 3.54 -24.35 -27.62
N LYS A 444 4.12 -23.62 -28.58
CA LYS A 444 5.37 -23.99 -29.24
C LYS A 444 6.43 -22.92 -29.04
N ILE A 445 7.61 -23.32 -28.55
CA ILE A 445 8.74 -22.41 -28.40
C ILE A 445 9.36 -22.16 -29.78
N LYS A 446 9.40 -20.89 -30.18
CA LYS A 446 10.07 -20.43 -31.39
C LYS A 446 11.57 -20.37 -31.19
N CYS A 447 11.98 -19.62 -30.19
CA CYS A 447 13.37 -19.43 -29.81
C CYS A 447 13.47 -18.97 -28.36
N ILE A 448 14.67 -19.13 -27.81
CA ILE A 448 15.06 -18.72 -26.47
C ILE A 448 16.11 -17.62 -26.61
N VAL A 449 15.90 -16.50 -25.93
CA VAL A 449 16.76 -15.32 -25.97
C VAL A 449 17.35 -15.11 -24.59
N SER A 450 18.66 -15.04 -24.50
CA SER A 450 19.36 -14.82 -23.23
C SER A 450 20.58 -13.96 -23.46
N ASP A 451 21.07 -13.34 -22.39
CA ASP A 451 22.40 -12.76 -22.43
C ASP A 451 23.50 -13.87 -22.39
N PRO A 452 24.71 -13.59 -22.89
CA PRO A 452 25.78 -14.57 -22.97
C PRO A 452 26.51 -14.83 -21.63
N PHE A 453 26.18 -14.10 -20.56
CA PHE A 453 26.85 -14.25 -19.26
C PHE A 453 26.20 -15.36 -18.41
N ASN A 454 26.97 -15.89 -17.44
CA ASN A 454 26.55 -16.77 -16.34
C ASN A 454 25.95 -18.17 -16.63
N ALA A 455 25.44 -18.52 -17.82
CA ALA A 455 24.91 -19.88 -18.06
C ALA A 455 25.11 -20.45 -19.47
N MET A 456 26.32 -20.32 -20.03
CA MET A 456 26.67 -20.90 -21.34
C MET A 456 26.33 -22.41 -21.43
N GLN A 457 26.51 -23.16 -20.34
CA GLN A 457 26.19 -24.59 -20.29
C GLN A 457 24.68 -24.89 -20.42
N MET A 458 23.83 -24.12 -19.74
CA MET A 458 22.36 -24.28 -19.85
C MET A 458 21.89 -23.93 -21.26
N MET A 459 22.43 -22.86 -21.84
CA MET A 459 22.13 -22.44 -23.21
C MET A 459 22.60 -23.46 -24.25
N GLU A 460 23.75 -24.09 -24.05
CA GLU A 460 24.24 -25.20 -24.91
C GLU A 460 23.39 -26.46 -24.76
N SER A 461 22.83 -26.72 -23.58
CA SER A 461 21.89 -27.83 -23.38
C SER A 461 20.58 -27.57 -24.11
N LEU A 462 19.99 -26.38 -23.94
CA LEU A 462 18.74 -25.96 -24.57
C LEU A 462 18.86 -25.88 -26.11
N SER A 463 20.04 -25.53 -26.64
CA SER A 463 20.25 -25.41 -28.09
C SER A 463 20.17 -26.73 -28.86
N LYS A 464 20.16 -27.86 -28.16
CA LYS A 464 19.92 -29.18 -28.75
C LYS A 464 18.47 -29.37 -29.19
N ASP A 465 17.55 -28.67 -28.54
CA ASP A 465 16.10 -28.84 -28.73
C ASP A 465 15.43 -27.57 -29.27
N TYR A 466 16.01 -26.39 -29.01
CA TYR A 466 15.45 -25.09 -29.36
C TYR A 466 16.46 -24.20 -30.09
N GLU A 467 15.97 -23.24 -30.87
CA GLU A 467 16.82 -22.15 -31.34
C GLU A 467 17.18 -21.23 -30.16
N VAL A 468 18.48 -21.01 -29.92
CA VAL A 468 18.98 -20.16 -28.84
C VAL A 468 19.73 -18.96 -29.41
N ILE A 469 19.28 -17.76 -29.04
CA ILE A 469 19.80 -16.47 -29.48
C ILE A 469 20.49 -15.79 -28.30
N LEU A 470 21.80 -15.61 -28.40
CA LEU A 470 22.58 -14.91 -27.38
C LEU A 470 22.66 -13.42 -27.69
N LEU A 471 22.01 -12.59 -26.87
CA LEU A 471 21.91 -11.15 -27.06
C LEU A 471 22.73 -10.41 -26.00
N LYS A 472 23.87 -9.83 -26.41
CA LYS A 472 24.68 -9.02 -25.49
C LYS A 472 23.95 -7.73 -25.10
N GLN A 473 23.91 -7.42 -23.80
CA GLN A 473 23.28 -6.22 -23.26
C GLN A 473 24.09 -4.94 -23.56
N THR A 474 24.01 -4.45 -24.79
CA THR A 474 24.62 -3.19 -25.24
C THR A 474 23.56 -2.20 -25.69
N TYR A 475 23.88 -0.91 -25.65
CA TYR A 475 23.00 0.15 -26.18
C TYR A 475 22.55 -0.15 -27.62
N SER A 476 23.46 -0.59 -28.49
CA SER A 476 23.15 -0.92 -29.89
C SER A 476 22.10 -2.01 -30.06
N ASN A 477 22.07 -3.00 -29.17
CA ASN A 477 21.24 -4.19 -29.30
C ASN A 477 19.87 -4.02 -28.64
N LEU A 478 19.83 -3.31 -27.49
CA LEU A 478 18.62 -3.23 -26.66
C LEU A 478 17.91 -1.88 -26.74
N SER A 479 18.61 -0.78 -27.00
CA SER A 479 18.00 0.57 -27.02
C SER A 479 16.77 0.65 -27.95
N PRO A 480 16.80 0.12 -29.19
CA PRO A 480 15.62 0.18 -30.06
C PRO A 480 14.43 -0.62 -29.52
N ALA A 481 14.67 -1.82 -29.00
CA ALA A 481 13.64 -2.68 -28.42
C ALA A 481 13.02 -2.06 -27.15
N ILE A 482 13.86 -1.49 -26.29
CA ILE A 482 13.43 -0.78 -25.07
C ILE A 482 12.56 0.43 -25.46
N LYS A 483 12.98 1.26 -26.41
CA LYS A 483 12.17 2.41 -26.83
C LYS A 483 10.83 1.96 -27.41
N GLN A 484 10.83 0.99 -28.31
CA GLN A 484 9.60 0.54 -28.97
C GLN A 484 8.66 -0.20 -28.00
N PHE A 485 9.18 -0.99 -27.06
CA PHE A 485 8.35 -1.65 -26.03
C PHE A 485 7.61 -0.63 -25.18
N ARG A 486 8.31 0.43 -24.74
CA ARG A 486 7.69 1.55 -24.04
C ARG A 486 6.61 2.21 -24.88
N ASP A 487 6.89 2.50 -26.14
CA ASP A 487 5.93 3.16 -27.02
C ASP A 487 4.69 2.27 -27.25
N ASP A 488 4.87 0.96 -27.39
CA ASP A 488 3.76 0.00 -27.52
C ASP A 488 2.94 -0.14 -26.22
N ILE A 489 3.52 0.06 -25.03
CA ILE A 489 2.76 0.18 -23.77
C ILE A 489 1.84 1.40 -23.84
N TYR A 490 2.37 2.58 -24.18
CA TYR A 490 1.57 3.81 -24.28
C TYR A 490 0.51 3.75 -25.39
N LEU A 491 0.72 2.93 -26.42
CA LEU A 491 -0.26 2.66 -27.47
C LEU A 491 -1.29 1.59 -27.08
N GLY A 492 -1.21 1.01 -25.88
CA GLY A 492 -2.15 -0.02 -25.41
C GLY A 492 -2.02 -1.35 -26.15
N LYS A 493 -0.82 -1.69 -26.63
CA LYS A 493 -0.54 -2.91 -27.39
C LYS A 493 0.07 -4.04 -26.56
N VAL A 494 0.58 -3.74 -25.38
CA VAL A 494 1.22 -4.71 -24.50
C VAL A 494 0.24 -5.15 -23.41
N PHE A 495 -0.01 -6.45 -23.33
CA PHE A 495 -0.82 -7.09 -22.31
C PHE A 495 0.03 -8.07 -21.52
N TYR A 496 -0.18 -8.15 -20.20
CA TYR A 496 0.55 -9.07 -19.34
C TYR A 496 -0.38 -9.74 -18.33
N GLU A 497 -0.03 -10.96 -17.94
CA GLU A 497 -0.76 -11.73 -16.94
C GLU A 497 -0.47 -11.16 -15.55
N ASN A 498 -1.52 -11.03 -14.72
CA ASN A 498 -1.47 -10.43 -13.39
C ASN A 498 -0.39 -11.07 -12.52
N ASN A 499 0.72 -10.36 -12.40
CA ASN A 499 1.89 -10.79 -11.65
C ASN A 499 2.45 -9.60 -10.88
N LYS A 500 2.19 -9.57 -9.57
CA LYS A 500 2.65 -8.47 -8.69
C LYS A 500 4.17 -8.37 -8.60
N LEU A 501 4.91 -9.46 -8.86
CA LEU A 501 6.37 -9.42 -8.92
C LEU A 501 6.85 -8.73 -10.20
N LEU A 502 6.22 -9.01 -11.34
CA LEU A 502 6.51 -8.32 -12.60
C LEU A 502 6.14 -6.82 -12.49
N ASP A 503 4.99 -6.51 -11.91
CA ASP A 503 4.58 -5.13 -11.61
C ASP A 503 5.60 -4.39 -10.76
N TRP A 504 6.05 -5.02 -9.67
CA TRP A 504 7.10 -4.45 -8.83
C TRP A 504 8.42 -4.28 -9.60
N CYS A 505 8.78 -5.22 -10.47
CA CYS A 505 9.94 -5.05 -11.34
C CYS A 505 9.77 -3.87 -12.31
N MET A 506 8.58 -3.70 -12.89
CA MET A 506 8.28 -2.58 -13.80
C MET A 506 8.34 -1.24 -13.08
N SER A 507 7.72 -1.13 -11.91
CA SER A 507 7.71 0.13 -11.14
C SER A 507 9.09 0.54 -10.65
N ASN A 508 10.00 -0.42 -10.47
CA ASN A 508 11.41 -0.20 -10.14
C ASN A 508 12.31 0.14 -11.34
N THR A 509 11.82 0.00 -12.57
CA THR A 509 12.65 0.11 -13.78
C THR A 509 12.88 1.57 -14.14
N THR A 510 14.15 1.94 -14.24
CA THR A 510 14.60 3.25 -14.72
C THR A 510 15.40 3.12 -16.01
N THR A 511 15.78 4.24 -16.62
CA THR A 511 16.66 4.24 -17.79
C THR A 511 17.95 5.01 -17.53
N ILE A 512 19.05 4.52 -18.09
CA ILE A 512 20.32 5.24 -18.20
C ILE A 512 20.60 5.59 -19.66
N LYS A 513 21.07 6.82 -19.91
CA LYS A 513 21.41 7.28 -21.26
C LYS A 513 22.85 6.96 -21.62
N GLY A 514 23.08 6.69 -22.91
CA GLY A 514 24.40 6.64 -23.52
C GLY A 514 25.14 7.97 -23.39
N ARG A 515 26.47 7.93 -23.40
CA ARG A 515 27.30 9.14 -23.21
C ARG A 515 27.18 10.17 -24.34
N THR A 516 26.82 9.74 -25.54
CA THR A 516 26.88 10.54 -26.77
C THR A 516 25.69 10.36 -27.72
N THR A 517 24.76 9.46 -27.39
CA THR A 517 23.55 9.18 -28.19
C THR A 517 22.33 9.18 -27.27
N ASP A 518 21.13 9.39 -27.82
CA ASP A 518 19.86 9.23 -27.09
C ASP A 518 19.52 7.76 -26.79
N ASP A 519 20.51 6.85 -26.85
CA ASP A 519 20.31 5.45 -26.54
C ASP A 519 20.10 5.22 -25.05
N ILE A 520 19.27 4.23 -24.74
CA ILE A 520 18.92 3.90 -23.36
C ILE A 520 19.16 2.42 -23.07
N LEU A 521 19.49 2.15 -21.81
CA LEU A 521 19.42 0.82 -21.22
C LEU A 521 18.56 0.88 -19.97
N LEU A 522 17.94 -0.25 -19.63
CA LEU A 522 17.24 -0.39 -18.36
C LEU A 522 18.24 -0.40 -17.21
N ALA A 523 17.86 0.21 -16.10
CA ALA A 523 18.68 0.31 -14.91
C ALA A 523 17.83 0.23 -13.64
N LYS A 524 18.49 -0.22 -12.58
CA LYS A 524 17.99 -0.21 -11.20
C LYS A 524 18.43 1.11 -10.55
N GLU A 525 17.52 1.87 -9.96
CA GLU A 525 17.90 3.09 -9.21
C GLU A 525 18.76 2.73 -7.99
N ASN A 526 18.37 1.66 -7.27
CA ASN A 526 19.11 1.16 -6.12
C ASN A 526 19.33 -0.35 -6.22
N LYS A 527 20.52 -0.75 -6.67
CA LYS A 527 20.91 -2.17 -6.83
C LYS A 527 20.67 -3.04 -5.60
N ASN A 528 20.65 -2.48 -4.39
CA ASN A 528 20.40 -3.24 -3.17
C ASN A 528 18.92 -3.38 -2.82
N LYS A 529 18.06 -2.47 -3.29
CA LYS A 529 16.66 -2.38 -2.84
C LYS A 529 15.62 -2.67 -3.92
N THR A 530 16.02 -2.68 -5.19
CA THR A 530 15.11 -2.83 -6.32
C THR A 530 15.51 -4.00 -7.21
N ARG A 531 14.56 -4.63 -7.90
CA ARG A 531 14.80 -5.64 -8.94
C ARG A 531 14.03 -5.27 -10.19
N ILE A 532 14.57 -5.63 -11.35
CA ILE A 532 13.98 -5.35 -12.68
C ILE A 532 14.07 -6.57 -13.61
N ASP A 533 14.52 -7.71 -13.09
CA ASP A 533 15.05 -8.81 -13.90
C ASP A 533 13.95 -9.44 -14.78
N LEU A 534 12.70 -9.51 -14.28
CA LEU A 534 11.53 -9.92 -15.08
C LEU A 534 11.25 -8.98 -16.25
N VAL A 535 11.52 -7.68 -16.11
CA VAL A 535 11.35 -6.70 -17.21
C VAL A 535 12.48 -6.86 -18.23
N VAL A 536 13.71 -7.14 -17.79
CA VAL A 536 14.85 -7.43 -18.67
C VAL A 536 14.57 -8.67 -19.52
N ALA A 537 14.12 -9.76 -18.90
CA ALA A 537 13.70 -10.98 -19.60
C ALA A 537 12.55 -10.71 -20.59
N SER A 538 11.59 -9.86 -20.22
CA SER A 538 10.49 -9.46 -21.11
C SER A 538 10.98 -8.70 -22.34
N ILE A 539 11.95 -7.80 -22.18
CA ILE A 539 12.60 -7.10 -23.30
C ILE A 539 13.35 -8.08 -24.20
N PHE A 540 13.98 -9.12 -23.65
CA PHE A 540 14.60 -10.17 -24.48
C PHE A 540 13.59 -10.86 -25.39
N CYS A 541 12.42 -11.26 -24.87
CA CYS A 541 11.36 -11.79 -25.73
C CYS A 541 10.97 -10.80 -26.81
N TYR A 542 10.72 -9.56 -26.38
CA TYR A 542 10.23 -8.51 -27.25
C TYR A 542 11.19 -8.28 -28.43
N THR A 543 12.51 -8.36 -28.21
CA THR A 543 13.52 -8.16 -29.26
C THR A 543 13.30 -9.00 -30.51
N GLN A 544 12.74 -10.20 -30.38
CA GLN A 544 12.50 -11.10 -31.52
C GLN A 544 11.11 -10.93 -32.13
N LEU A 545 10.18 -10.29 -31.43
CA LEU A 545 8.79 -10.12 -31.86
C LEU A 545 8.56 -8.78 -32.57
N TYR A 546 9.21 -7.70 -32.14
CA TYR A 546 8.99 -6.38 -32.75
C TYR A 546 9.73 -6.18 -34.08
N LEU A 547 10.89 -6.85 -34.25
CA LEU A 547 11.72 -6.74 -35.46
C LEU A 547 11.09 -7.36 -36.70
N GLN A 548 10.11 -8.25 -36.56
CA GLN A 548 9.48 -8.94 -37.70
C GLN A 548 8.69 -8.00 -38.64
N VAL A 549 8.55 -6.72 -38.30
CA VAL A 549 7.87 -5.71 -39.14
C VAL A 549 8.85 -4.92 -40.02
N ASN A 550 10.16 -4.92 -39.73
CA ASN A 550 11.13 -4.00 -40.36
C ASN A 550 12.16 -4.64 -41.29
N SER A 551 11.97 -5.89 -41.75
CA SER A 551 12.75 -6.38 -42.89
C SER A 551 12.20 -5.77 -44.18
N ILE A 552 12.57 -4.53 -44.46
CA ILE A 552 12.50 -4.00 -45.81
C ILE A 552 13.50 -4.82 -46.63
N ASN A 553 13.00 -5.67 -47.52
CA ASN A 553 13.84 -6.30 -48.52
C ASN A 553 14.38 -5.18 -49.42
N ILE A 554 15.62 -4.74 -49.17
CA ILE A 554 16.26 -3.67 -49.95
C ILE A 554 16.24 -4.03 -51.44
N ASN A 555 16.30 -5.32 -51.81
CA ASN A 555 16.22 -5.71 -53.21
C ASN A 555 14.85 -5.41 -53.83
N GLU A 556 13.74 -5.56 -53.08
CA GLU A 556 12.39 -5.19 -53.56
C GLU A 556 12.24 -3.67 -53.70
N VAL A 557 12.78 -2.90 -52.75
CA VAL A 557 12.77 -1.43 -52.85
C VAL A 557 13.66 -0.94 -53.98
N THR A 558 14.78 -1.61 -54.25
CA THR A 558 15.70 -1.26 -55.34
C THR A 558 15.07 -1.58 -56.70
N ASP A 559 14.36 -2.70 -56.83
CA ASP A 559 13.64 -3.05 -58.07
C ASP A 559 12.49 -2.08 -58.37
N ASP A 560 11.74 -1.64 -57.36
CA ASP A 560 10.70 -0.63 -57.52
C ASP A 560 11.28 0.76 -57.85
N TYR A 561 12.44 1.12 -57.27
CA TYR A 561 13.15 2.34 -57.62
C TYR A 561 13.73 2.32 -59.03
N LEU A 562 14.28 1.17 -59.47
CA LEU A 562 14.81 0.99 -60.82
C LEU A 562 13.69 1.03 -61.87
N LYS A 563 12.54 0.41 -61.59
CA LYS A 563 11.33 0.54 -62.43
C LYS A 563 10.80 1.96 -62.50
N MET A 564 10.78 2.70 -61.38
CA MET A 564 10.38 4.12 -61.37
C MET A 564 11.36 5.02 -62.13
N MET A 565 12.64 4.66 -62.20
CA MET A 565 13.66 5.38 -62.99
C MET A 565 13.80 4.89 -64.44
N GLY A 566 13.01 3.89 -64.86
CA GLY A 566 12.93 3.44 -66.25
C GLY A 566 14.13 2.63 -66.73
N TRP A 567 14.80 1.90 -65.83
CA TRP A 567 15.89 0.97 -66.16
C TRP A 567 15.40 -0.45 -66.41
#